data_AF-A0A401ZFC1-F1
#
_entry.id   AF-A0A401ZFC1-F1
#
_cell.length_a   1.000
_cell.length_b   1.000
_cell.length_c   1.000
_cell.angle_alpha   90.00
_cell.angle_beta   90.00
_cell.angle_gamma   90.00
#
_symmetry.space_group_name_H-M   'P 1'
#
loop_
_entity.id
_entity.type
_entity.pdbx_description
1 polymer ?
#
loop_
_entity_poly.entity_id
_entity_poly.type
_entity_poly.pdbx_seq_one_letter_code
_entity_poly.pdbx_strand_id
1 'polypeptide(L)'
;MRCRDAKEWLIAQRDGELEPSRAQALQQHLSRCATCRAFVREQQRIDAMLVGSPRPHIQKSEPSLVRRASISTDQIMQAVQQQKQITHQLEDLRQQQRLRVARIRTAGAISAALGLLTLSSIPLLFLVMAILQTDLALKTLSLFNGVIDAGIVLGEYIQTELTLVTRDNLLLSGLAFAVVVMMGMWLRLMRSPQEA
;
A
#
# COMPACT_ATOMS: atom_id res chain seq x y z
N MET A 1 -35.74 4.33 -21.31
CA MET A 1 -34.48 3.83 -20.74
C MET A 1 -34.29 4.43 -19.36
N ARG A 2 -33.93 3.61 -18.35
CA ARG A 2 -33.63 4.11 -17.00
C ARG A 2 -32.18 4.63 -16.96
N CYS A 3 -31.88 5.55 -16.06
CA CYS A 3 -30.53 6.12 -15.94
C CYS A 3 -29.46 5.08 -15.58
N ARG A 4 -29.86 3.96 -14.96
CA ARG A 4 -28.96 2.82 -14.65
C ARG A 4 -28.48 2.14 -15.94
N ASP A 5 -29.40 1.73 -16.79
CA ASP A 5 -29.10 1.10 -18.09
C ASP A 5 -28.27 2.04 -18.97
N ALA A 6 -28.56 3.35 -18.93
CA ALA A 6 -27.79 4.36 -19.64
C ALA A 6 -26.32 4.41 -19.19
N LYS A 7 -26.04 4.24 -17.89
CA LYS A 7 -24.67 4.20 -17.36
C LYS A 7 -23.94 2.93 -17.76
N GLU A 8 -24.62 1.78 -17.73
CA GLU A 8 -24.06 0.50 -18.19
C GLU A 8 -23.70 0.57 -19.68
N TRP A 9 -24.55 1.18 -20.50
CA TRP A 9 -24.27 1.38 -21.92
C TRP A 9 -23.16 2.40 -22.19
N LEU A 10 -23.00 3.43 -21.35
CA LEU A 10 -21.86 4.36 -21.43
C LEU A 10 -20.51 3.70 -21.10
N ILE A 11 -20.51 2.69 -20.23
CA ILE A 11 -19.32 1.88 -19.93
C ILE A 11 -19.00 1.00 -21.14
N ALA A 12 -19.98 0.23 -21.62
CA ALA A 12 -19.83 -0.62 -22.81
C ALA A 12 -19.42 0.19 -24.06
N GLN A 13 -19.88 1.44 -24.20
CA GLN A 13 -19.47 2.32 -25.29
C GLN A 13 -17.98 2.68 -25.23
N ARG A 14 -17.41 2.82 -24.03
CA ARG A 14 -15.98 3.12 -23.86
C ARG A 14 -15.10 1.93 -24.18
N ASP A 15 -15.58 0.73 -23.87
CA ASP A 15 -14.88 -0.53 -24.13
C ASP A 15 -15.04 -0.99 -25.59
N GLY A 16 -15.81 -0.26 -26.42
CA GLY A 16 -16.06 -0.57 -27.82
C GLY A 16 -17.07 -1.70 -28.04
N GLU A 17 -17.77 -2.13 -26.99
CA GLU A 17 -18.69 -3.28 -26.98
C GLU A 17 -20.16 -2.87 -27.20
N LEU A 18 -20.43 -1.59 -27.49
CA LEU A 18 -21.80 -1.10 -27.66
C LEU A 18 -22.30 -1.28 -29.11
N GLU A 19 -23.35 -2.10 -29.24
CA GLU A 19 -24.11 -2.26 -30.48
C GLU A 19 -24.63 -0.92 -31.04
N PRO A 20 -24.53 -0.67 -32.37
CA PRO A 20 -24.90 0.61 -32.99
C PRO A 20 -26.38 0.98 -32.81
N SER A 21 -27.27 -0.02 -32.73
CA SER A 21 -28.69 0.17 -32.43
C SER A 21 -28.94 0.74 -31.02
N ARG A 22 -28.09 0.39 -30.04
CA ARG A 22 -28.17 0.87 -28.66
C ARG A 22 -27.53 2.25 -28.49
N ALA A 23 -26.53 2.59 -29.32
CA ALA A 23 -25.90 3.90 -29.34
C ALA A 23 -26.90 5.02 -29.65
N GLN A 24 -27.83 4.81 -30.59
CA GLN A 24 -28.84 5.80 -30.93
C GLN A 24 -29.82 6.06 -29.78
N ALA A 25 -30.28 4.99 -29.11
CA ALA A 25 -31.16 5.10 -27.95
C ALA A 25 -30.47 5.77 -26.75
N LEU A 26 -29.17 5.51 -26.55
CA LEU A 26 -28.35 6.18 -25.56
C LEU A 26 -28.24 7.69 -25.83
N GLN A 27 -27.99 8.08 -27.08
CA GLN A 27 -27.86 9.48 -27.46
C GLN A 27 -29.17 10.25 -27.29
N GLN A 28 -30.31 9.61 -27.57
CA GLN A 28 -31.64 10.18 -27.30
C GLN A 28 -31.90 10.36 -25.79
N HIS A 29 -31.34 9.50 -24.94
CA HIS A 29 -31.45 9.67 -23.49
C HIS A 29 -30.53 10.78 -22.97
N LEU A 30 -29.31 10.90 -23.49
CA LEU A 30 -28.36 11.96 -23.13
C LEU A 30 -28.89 13.36 -23.52
N SER A 31 -29.68 13.49 -24.58
CA SER A 31 -30.30 14.78 -24.92
C SER A 31 -31.36 15.20 -23.90
N ARG A 32 -32.01 14.25 -23.23
CA ARG A 32 -33.12 14.49 -22.28
C ARG A 32 -32.70 14.49 -20.81
N CYS A 33 -31.66 13.75 -20.43
CA CYS A 33 -31.28 13.54 -19.03
C CYS A 33 -30.01 14.34 -18.65
N ALA A 34 -30.16 15.37 -17.80
CA ALA A 34 -29.03 16.19 -17.34
C ALA A 34 -28.02 15.41 -16.49
N THR A 35 -28.49 14.48 -15.65
CA THR A 35 -27.63 13.69 -14.75
C THR A 35 -26.68 12.77 -15.51
N CYS A 36 -27.16 12.11 -16.57
CA CYS A 36 -26.30 11.26 -17.41
C CYS A 36 -25.30 12.09 -18.22
N ARG A 37 -25.64 13.32 -18.64
CA ARG A 37 -24.67 14.24 -19.27
C ARG A 37 -23.57 14.66 -18.31
N ALA A 38 -23.90 14.98 -17.07
CA ALA A 38 -22.91 15.33 -16.05
C ALA A 38 -21.93 14.17 -15.81
N PHE A 39 -22.44 12.94 -15.75
CA PHE A 39 -21.62 11.74 -15.61
C PHE A 39 -20.62 11.55 -16.77
N VAL A 40 -21.05 11.76 -18.03
CA VAL A 40 -20.15 11.70 -19.20
C VAL A 40 -19.06 12.76 -19.14
N ARG A 41 -19.40 14.00 -18.73
CA ARG A 41 -18.42 15.09 -18.61
C ARG A 41 -17.37 14.80 -17.54
N GLU A 42 -17.78 14.26 -16.39
CA GLU A 42 -16.84 13.89 -15.33
C GLU A 42 -15.90 12.77 -15.79
N GLN A 43 -16.42 11.81 -16.52
CA GLN A 43 -15.63 10.73 -17.08
C GLN A 43 -14.58 11.23 -18.10
N GLN A 44 -14.99 12.10 -19.02
CA GLN A 44 -14.08 12.75 -19.97
C GLN A 44 -12.99 13.57 -19.26
N ARG A 45 -13.32 14.19 -18.12
CA ARG A 45 -12.35 14.94 -17.31
C ARG A 45 -11.29 14.01 -16.70
N ILE A 46 -11.70 12.86 -16.18
CA ILE A 46 -10.78 11.85 -15.64
C ILE A 46 -9.90 11.29 -16.76
N ASP A 47 -10.47 10.98 -17.92
CA ASP A 47 -9.71 10.47 -19.07
C ASP A 47 -8.69 11.50 -19.55
N ALA A 48 -9.06 12.79 -19.61
CA ALA A 48 -8.13 13.87 -19.95
C ALA A 48 -6.96 14.00 -18.96
N MET A 49 -7.20 13.79 -17.65
CA MET A 49 -6.14 13.76 -16.64
C MET A 49 -5.20 12.56 -16.81
N LEU A 50 -5.72 11.41 -17.25
CA LEU A 50 -4.92 10.19 -17.47
C LEU A 50 -4.10 10.26 -18.76
N VAL A 51 -4.61 10.90 -19.82
CA VAL A 51 -3.90 11.08 -21.10
C VAL A 51 -2.75 12.10 -21.00
N GLY A 52 -2.81 13.02 -20.03
CA GLY A 52 -1.71 13.95 -19.73
C GLY A 52 -0.48 13.32 -19.05
N SER A 53 -0.56 12.05 -18.67
CA SER A 53 0.58 11.28 -18.15
C SER A 53 1.24 10.52 -19.32
N PRO A 54 2.55 10.73 -19.62
CA PRO A 54 3.23 9.95 -20.64
C PRO A 54 3.38 8.50 -20.16
N ARG A 55 2.42 7.65 -20.53
CA ARG A 55 2.54 6.19 -20.48
C ARG A 55 2.70 5.68 -21.91
N PRO A 56 3.57 4.67 -22.13
CA PRO A 56 3.88 4.18 -23.46
C PRO A 56 2.62 3.60 -24.10
N HIS A 57 2.35 4.04 -25.33
CA HIS A 57 1.31 3.50 -26.22
C HIS A 57 1.42 1.98 -26.31
N ILE A 58 0.50 1.26 -25.67
CA ILE A 58 0.03 -0.04 -26.15
C ILE A 58 -1.35 0.22 -26.75
N GLN A 59 -1.35 0.73 -27.99
CA GLN A 59 -2.53 0.72 -28.83
C GLN A 59 -2.81 -0.73 -29.24
N LYS A 60 -3.83 -1.33 -28.62
CA LYS A 60 -4.54 -2.48 -29.18
C LYS A 60 -5.67 -1.94 -30.05
N SER A 61 -5.49 -2.05 -31.35
CA SER A 61 -6.56 -2.11 -32.34
C SER A 61 -6.29 -3.37 -33.17
N GLU A 62 -7.11 -4.40 -32.97
CA GLU A 62 -7.26 -5.55 -33.89
C GLU A 62 -7.91 -5.09 -35.22
N PRO A 63 -7.91 -5.86 -36.34
CA PRO A 63 -7.80 -7.33 -36.42
C PRO A 63 -6.91 -7.87 -37.57
N SER A 64 -6.15 -8.95 -37.35
CA SER A 64 -5.70 -9.82 -38.47
C SER A 64 -5.06 -11.13 -37.97
N LEU A 65 -5.73 -12.23 -38.32
CA LEU A 65 -5.16 -13.51 -38.80
C LEU A 65 -3.92 -14.06 -38.06
N VAL A 66 -4.15 -15.09 -37.23
CA VAL A 66 -3.28 -16.26 -37.02
C VAL A 66 -1.78 -15.99 -37.20
N ARG A 67 -1.19 -15.15 -36.34
CA ARG A 67 0.27 -15.07 -36.22
C ARG A 67 0.71 -16.14 -35.25
N ARG A 68 1.10 -17.32 -35.78
CA ARG A 68 1.94 -18.27 -35.05
C ARG A 68 3.09 -17.47 -34.44
N ALA A 69 3.13 -17.39 -33.11
CA ALA A 69 4.26 -16.84 -32.40
C ALA A 69 5.46 -17.77 -32.66
N SER A 70 6.21 -17.51 -33.74
CA SER A 70 7.54 -18.07 -33.91
C SER A 70 8.37 -17.44 -32.81
N ILE A 71 8.54 -18.18 -31.71
CA ILE A 71 9.51 -17.89 -30.67
C ILE A 71 10.86 -17.90 -31.38
N SER A 72 11.33 -16.71 -31.78
CA SER A 72 12.64 -16.55 -32.41
C SER A 72 13.70 -16.77 -31.35
N THR A 73 14.80 -17.43 -31.73
CA THR A 73 16.01 -17.55 -30.91
C THR A 73 16.47 -16.19 -30.36
N ASP A 74 16.20 -15.10 -31.08
CA ASP A 74 16.49 -13.74 -30.62
C ASP A 74 15.66 -13.33 -29.40
N GLN A 75 14.37 -13.68 -29.33
CA GLN A 75 13.54 -13.40 -28.15
C GLN A 75 14.00 -14.20 -26.94
N ILE A 76 14.41 -15.46 -27.14
CA ILE A 76 14.96 -16.30 -26.06
C ILE A 76 16.29 -15.71 -25.59
N MET A 77 17.19 -15.33 -26.50
CA MET A 77 18.48 -14.74 -26.17
C MET A 77 18.31 -13.41 -25.42
N GLN A 78 17.35 -12.57 -25.82
CA GLN A 78 17.04 -11.31 -25.15
C GLN A 78 16.46 -11.52 -23.74
N ALA A 79 15.60 -12.53 -23.56
CA ALA A 79 15.08 -12.91 -22.24
C ALA A 79 16.18 -13.46 -21.32
N VAL A 80 17.12 -14.27 -21.86
CA VAL A 80 18.28 -14.76 -21.10
C VAL A 80 19.23 -13.62 -20.73
N GLN A 81 19.41 -12.63 -21.62
CA GLN A 81 20.20 -11.43 -21.34
C GLN A 81 19.59 -10.61 -20.20
N GLN A 82 18.27 -10.41 -20.23
CA GLN A 82 17.52 -9.73 -19.17
C GLN A 82 17.60 -10.51 -17.85
N GLN A 83 17.46 -11.83 -17.89
CA GLN A 83 17.56 -12.67 -16.71
C GLN A 83 18.95 -12.57 -16.06
N LYS A 84 20.03 -12.54 -16.86
CA LYS A 84 21.40 -12.33 -16.37
C LYS A 84 21.60 -10.97 -15.71
N GLN A 85 20.98 -9.92 -16.24
CA GLN A 85 21.02 -8.59 -15.61
C GLN A 85 20.30 -8.60 -14.26
N ILE A 86 19.14 -9.23 -14.17
CA ILE A 86 18.35 -9.31 -12.93
C ILE A 86 19.11 -10.11 -11.86
N THR A 87 19.73 -11.23 -12.22
CA THR A 87 20.54 -12.00 -11.26
C THR A 87 21.75 -11.22 -10.76
N HIS A 88 22.43 -10.46 -11.63
CA HIS A 88 23.50 -9.56 -11.20
C HIS A 88 23.01 -8.48 -10.23
N GLN A 89 21.86 -7.86 -10.49
CA GLN A 89 21.29 -6.86 -9.59
C GLN A 89 20.88 -7.44 -8.24
N LEU A 90 20.31 -8.64 -8.22
CA LEU A 90 19.93 -9.32 -6.97
C LEU A 90 21.14 -9.69 -6.12
N GLU A 91 22.24 -10.11 -6.74
CA GLU A 91 23.46 -10.47 -6.02
C GLU A 91 24.10 -9.24 -5.38
N ASP A 92 24.11 -8.10 -6.09
CA ASP A 92 24.62 -6.83 -5.56
C ASP A 92 23.76 -6.33 -4.38
N LEU A 93 22.43 -6.40 -4.49
CA LEU A 93 21.52 -6.09 -3.39
C LEU A 93 21.75 -7.01 -2.18
N ARG A 94 21.98 -8.30 -2.39
CA ARG A 94 22.31 -9.25 -1.30
C ARG A 94 23.61 -8.90 -0.62
N GLN A 95 24.65 -8.54 -1.37
CA GLN A 95 25.92 -8.11 -0.79
C GLN A 95 25.75 -6.83 0.03
N GLN A 96 24.99 -5.86 -0.49
CA GLN A 96 24.70 -4.63 0.22
C GLN A 96 23.89 -4.87 1.51
N GLN A 97 22.93 -5.79 1.49
CA GLN A 97 22.18 -6.20 2.68
C GLN A 97 23.07 -6.89 3.71
N ARG A 98 23.97 -7.79 3.31
CA ARG A 98 24.90 -8.46 4.25
C ARG A 98 25.80 -7.45 4.96
N LEU A 99 26.29 -6.44 4.26
CA LEU A 99 27.10 -5.38 4.85
C LEU A 99 26.31 -4.55 5.87
N ARG A 100 25.05 -4.20 5.55
CA ARG A 100 24.17 -3.48 6.49
C ARG A 100 23.86 -4.31 7.73
N VAL A 101 23.54 -5.59 7.58
CA VAL A 101 23.25 -6.50 8.70
C VAL A 101 24.49 -6.70 9.58
N ALA A 102 25.68 -6.85 9.00
CA ALA A 102 26.92 -6.96 9.76
C ALA A 102 27.19 -5.70 10.62
N ARG A 103 26.99 -4.50 10.03
CA ARG A 103 27.15 -3.22 10.74
C ARG A 103 26.08 -3.01 11.82
N ILE A 104 24.83 -3.43 11.56
CA ILE A 104 23.75 -3.36 12.57
C ILE A 104 24.02 -4.32 13.72
N ARG A 105 24.58 -5.51 13.46
CA ARG A 105 24.86 -6.49 14.51
C ARG A 105 25.94 -6.02 15.47
N THR A 106 26.98 -5.35 14.97
CA THR A 106 28.03 -4.78 15.83
C THR A 106 27.54 -3.57 16.61
N ALA A 107 26.80 -2.65 15.97
CA ALA A 107 26.20 -1.51 16.66
C ALA A 107 25.12 -1.94 17.68
N GLY A 108 24.35 -2.99 17.35
CA GLY A 108 23.33 -3.59 18.20
C GLY A 108 23.92 -4.23 19.46
N ALA A 109 25.06 -4.93 19.35
CA ALA A 109 25.72 -5.51 20.51
C ALA A 109 26.27 -4.45 21.47
N ILE A 110 26.89 -3.38 20.93
CA ILE A 110 27.44 -2.28 21.75
C ILE A 110 26.32 -1.51 22.45
N SER A 111 25.25 -1.20 21.74
CA SER A 111 24.09 -0.50 22.32
C SER A 111 23.37 -1.35 23.37
N ALA A 112 23.22 -2.67 23.15
CA ALA A 112 22.67 -3.58 24.15
C ALA A 112 23.54 -3.65 25.42
N ALA A 113 24.86 -3.70 25.27
CA ALA A 113 25.79 -3.71 26.40
C ALA A 113 25.75 -2.41 27.21
N LEU A 114 25.76 -1.24 26.54
CA LEU A 114 25.59 0.06 27.21
C LEU A 114 24.23 0.18 27.90
N GLY A 115 23.17 -0.29 27.25
CA GLY A 115 21.82 -0.31 27.83
C GLY A 115 21.76 -1.13 29.11
N LEU A 116 22.33 -2.34 29.11
CA LEU A 116 22.38 -3.19 30.31
C LEU A 116 23.23 -2.59 31.44
N LEU A 117 24.38 -2.00 31.12
CA LEU A 117 25.24 -1.32 32.09
C LEU A 117 24.56 -0.10 32.72
N THR A 118 23.92 0.75 31.92
CA THR A 118 23.18 1.92 32.43
C THR A 118 21.97 1.48 33.25
N LEU A 119 21.20 0.49 32.78
CA LEU A 119 20.01 -0.01 33.48
C LEU A 119 20.35 -0.64 34.83
N SER A 120 21.49 -1.30 34.95
CA SER A 120 21.95 -1.93 36.20
C SER A 120 22.70 -0.98 37.14
N SER A 121 23.44 -0.01 36.61
CA SER A 121 24.21 0.94 37.43
C SER A 121 23.35 2.01 38.09
N ILE A 122 22.28 2.48 37.43
CA ILE A 122 21.40 3.53 37.97
C ILE A 122 20.74 3.12 39.30
N PRO A 123 20.10 1.94 39.44
CA PRO A 123 19.51 1.51 40.70
C PRO A 123 20.55 1.31 41.81
N LEU A 124 21.73 0.82 41.46
CA LEU A 124 22.83 0.56 42.39
C LEU A 124 23.38 1.88 42.96
N LEU A 125 23.60 2.87 42.09
CA LEU A 125 24.07 4.20 42.47
C LEU A 125 23.01 4.94 43.29
N PHE A 126 21.72 4.77 42.94
CA PHE A 126 20.60 5.28 43.73
C PHE A 126 20.54 4.64 45.13
N LEU A 127 20.77 3.33 45.24
CA LEU A 127 20.79 2.62 46.52
C LEU A 127 21.96 3.07 47.42
N VAL A 128 23.14 3.26 46.84
CA VAL A 128 24.31 3.83 47.55
C VAL A 128 24.01 5.26 48.04
N MET A 129 23.40 6.09 47.19
CA MET A 129 22.94 7.44 47.55
C MET A 129 21.92 7.42 48.69
N ALA A 130 20.95 6.49 48.67
CA ALA A 130 19.94 6.37 49.71
C ALA A 130 20.54 5.97 51.07
N ILE A 131 21.61 5.18 51.09
CA ILE A 131 22.30 4.78 52.32
C ILE A 131 23.17 5.92 52.88
N LEU A 132 23.88 6.65 52.02
CA LEU A 132 24.85 7.68 52.44
C LEU A 132 24.21 9.06 52.67
N GLN A 133 23.19 9.42 51.90
CA GLN A 133 22.58 10.75 51.88
C GLN A 133 21.06 10.66 51.66
N THR A 134 20.33 10.36 52.74
CA THR A 134 18.87 10.20 52.73
C THR A 134 18.13 11.44 52.23
N ASP A 135 18.59 12.66 52.58
CA ASP A 135 17.97 13.91 52.10
C ASP A 135 18.14 14.13 50.59
N LEU A 136 19.31 13.76 50.04
CA LEU A 136 19.55 13.89 48.61
C LEU A 136 18.77 12.85 47.81
N ALA A 137 18.62 11.64 48.35
CA ALA A 137 17.80 10.59 47.77
C ALA A 137 16.30 10.95 47.71
N LEU A 138 15.77 11.62 48.73
CA LEU A 138 14.39 12.11 48.71
C LEU A 138 14.18 13.20 47.66
N LYS A 139 15.13 14.12 47.50
CA LYS A 139 15.09 15.16 46.45
C LYS A 139 15.17 14.56 45.04
N THR A 140 16.03 13.58 44.81
CA THR A 140 16.11 12.91 43.50
C THR A 140 14.86 12.10 43.20
N LEU A 141 14.26 11.43 44.19
CA LEU A 141 13.00 10.70 44.02
C LEU A 141 11.84 11.64 43.66
N SER A 142 11.78 12.82 44.29
CA SER A 142 10.80 13.87 43.96
C SER A 142 10.96 14.39 42.53
N LEU A 143 12.20 14.56 42.04
CA LEU A 143 12.45 14.94 40.65
C LEU A 143 12.05 13.83 39.68
N PHE A 144 12.35 12.57 40.02
CA PHE A 144 11.95 11.42 39.21
C PHE A 144 10.43 11.28 39.09
N ASN A 145 9.68 11.50 40.17
CA ASN A 145 8.22 11.50 40.12
C ASN A 145 7.69 12.56 39.14
N GLY A 146 8.23 13.79 39.17
CA GLY A 146 7.85 14.83 38.22
C GLY A 146 8.19 14.48 36.76
N VAL A 147 9.32 13.80 36.53
CA VAL A 147 9.72 13.31 35.20
C VAL A 147 8.85 12.15 34.73
N ILE A 148 8.46 11.24 35.63
CA ILE A 148 7.55 10.12 35.34
C ILE A 148 6.17 10.67 34.97
N ASP A 149 5.64 11.63 35.74
CA ASP A 149 4.34 12.26 35.43
C ASP A 149 4.38 12.98 34.07
N ALA A 150 5.44 13.75 33.80
CA ALA A 150 5.62 14.38 32.49
C ALA A 150 5.76 13.35 31.36
N GLY A 151 6.44 12.23 31.62
CA GLY A 151 6.59 11.11 30.69
C GLY A 151 5.28 10.36 30.43
N ILE A 152 4.42 10.21 31.43
CA ILE A 152 3.08 9.63 31.32
C ILE A 152 2.20 10.53 30.45
N VAL A 153 2.18 11.83 30.71
CA VAL A 153 1.43 12.80 29.88
C VAL A 153 1.93 12.80 28.43
N LEU A 154 3.25 12.75 28.22
CA LEU A 154 3.83 12.65 26.89
C LEU A 154 3.46 11.32 26.20
N GLY A 155 3.45 10.22 26.96
CA GLY A 155 3.05 8.90 26.51
C GLY A 155 1.57 8.85 26.08
N GLU A 156 0.68 9.44 26.88
CA GLU A 156 -0.75 9.59 26.53
C GLU A 156 -0.92 10.46 25.28
N TYR A 157 -0.14 11.54 25.13
CA TYR A 157 -0.20 12.41 23.97
C TYR A 157 0.24 11.67 22.69
N ILE A 158 1.38 10.97 22.75
CA ILE A 158 1.87 10.15 21.63
C ILE A 158 0.90 9.02 21.34
N GLN A 159 0.36 8.34 22.35
CA GLN A 159 -0.61 7.26 22.15
C GLN A 159 -1.90 7.79 21.52
N THR A 160 -2.33 9.00 21.84
CA THR A 160 -3.51 9.64 21.22
C THR A 160 -3.24 10.01 19.76
N GLU A 161 -2.07 10.57 19.43
CA GLU A 161 -1.69 10.83 18.03
C GLU A 161 -1.48 9.54 17.22
N LEU A 162 -0.81 8.55 17.82
CA LEU A 162 -0.49 7.28 17.16
C LEU A 162 -1.76 6.45 16.95
N THR A 163 -2.71 6.48 17.89
CA THR A 163 -4.02 5.85 17.71
C THR A 163 -4.87 6.58 16.67
N LEU A 164 -4.75 7.90 16.53
CA LEU A 164 -5.41 8.63 15.45
C LEU A 164 -4.89 8.16 14.07
N VAL A 165 -3.56 8.10 13.93
CA VAL A 165 -2.87 7.71 12.67
C VAL A 165 -3.03 6.21 12.36
N THR A 166 -3.05 5.34 13.38
CA THR A 166 -3.24 3.90 13.19
C THR A 166 -4.70 3.53 13.00
N ARG A 167 -5.68 4.26 13.53
CA ARG A 167 -7.11 3.97 13.32
C ARG A 167 -7.52 4.20 11.87
N ASP A 168 -7.01 5.24 11.22
CA ASP A 168 -7.26 5.45 9.79
C ASP A 168 -6.62 4.36 8.91
N ASN A 169 -5.39 3.93 9.24
CA ASN A 169 -4.72 2.82 8.54
C ASN A 169 -5.32 1.44 8.84
N LEU A 170 -5.84 1.22 10.05
CA LEU A 170 -6.45 -0.05 10.46
C LEU A 170 -7.89 -0.15 9.91
N LEU A 171 -8.61 0.96 9.78
CA LEU A 171 -9.86 1.03 9.04
C LEU A 171 -9.62 0.79 7.54
N LEU A 172 -8.59 1.39 6.94
CA LEU A 172 -8.21 1.13 5.55
C LEU A 172 -7.80 -0.32 5.31
N SER A 173 -7.01 -0.90 6.22
CA SER A 173 -6.58 -2.30 6.20
C SER A 173 -7.76 -3.26 6.38
N GLY A 174 -8.65 -2.98 7.33
CA GLY A 174 -9.89 -3.75 7.55
C GLY A 174 -10.84 -3.68 6.36
N LEU A 175 -10.99 -2.50 5.75
CA LEU A 175 -11.79 -2.31 4.54
C LEU A 175 -11.20 -3.08 3.36
N ALA A 176 -9.89 -3.00 3.14
CA ALA A 176 -9.20 -3.74 2.09
C ALA A 176 -9.35 -5.26 2.27
N PHE A 177 -9.22 -5.76 3.50
CA PHE A 177 -9.43 -7.17 3.81
C PHE A 177 -10.87 -7.62 3.52
N ALA A 178 -11.87 -6.83 3.92
CA ALA A 178 -13.27 -7.13 3.64
C ALA A 178 -13.56 -7.21 2.13
N VAL A 179 -12.99 -6.31 1.33
CA VAL A 179 -13.13 -6.33 -0.13
C VAL A 179 -12.53 -7.60 -0.74
N VAL A 180 -11.36 -8.04 -0.27
CA VAL A 180 -10.71 -9.27 -0.75
C VAL A 180 -11.54 -10.52 -0.41
N VAL A 181 -12.09 -10.60 0.80
CA VAL A 181 -12.96 -11.70 1.21
C VAL A 181 -14.24 -11.73 0.37
N MET A 182 -14.87 -10.58 0.18
CA MET A 182 -16.06 -10.46 -0.67
C MET A 182 -15.75 -10.89 -2.12
N MET A 183 -14.60 -10.48 -2.67
CA MET A 183 -14.20 -10.86 -4.02
C MET A 183 -13.89 -12.36 -4.16
N GLY A 184 -13.24 -12.97 -3.16
CA GLY A 184 -12.99 -14.41 -3.11
C GLY A 184 -14.28 -15.22 -2.98
N MET A 185 -15.25 -14.73 -2.21
CA MET A 185 -16.56 -15.36 -2.06
C MET A 185 -17.38 -15.27 -3.37
N TRP A 186 -17.32 -14.13 -4.06
CA TRP A 186 -17.91 -13.95 -5.39
C TRP A 186 -17.30 -14.88 -6.44
N LEU A 187 -15.98 -15.07 -6.44
CA LEU A 187 -15.30 -16.02 -7.32
C LEU A 187 -15.68 -17.47 -7.03
N ARG A 188 -15.94 -17.82 -5.77
CA ARG A 188 -16.49 -19.12 -5.40
C ARG A 188 -17.94 -19.29 -5.86
N LEU A 189 -18.76 -18.25 -5.77
CA LEU A 189 -20.16 -18.28 -6.20
C LEU A 189 -20.29 -18.37 -7.73
N MET A 190 -19.38 -17.74 -8.47
CA MET A 190 -19.29 -17.81 -9.93
C MET A 190 -18.70 -19.12 -10.44
N ARG A 191 -18.11 -19.96 -9.57
CA ARG A 191 -17.65 -21.29 -9.92
C ARG A 191 -18.88 -22.21 -9.91
N SER A 192 -19.56 -22.26 -11.05
CA SER A 192 -20.69 -23.16 -11.29
C SER A 192 -20.33 -24.60 -10.88
N PRO A 193 -21.22 -25.33 -10.20
CA PRO A 193 -20.97 -26.71 -9.84
C PRO A 193 -20.71 -27.51 -11.13
N GLN A 194 -19.50 -28.04 -11.27
CA GLN A 194 -19.24 -29.09 -12.25
C GLN A 194 -19.95 -30.34 -11.72
N GLU A 195 -21.12 -30.59 -12.29
CA GLU A 195 -21.93 -31.78 -12.09
C GLU A 195 -21.06 -33.03 -12.33
N ALA A 196 -21.08 -33.94 -11.36
CA ALA A 196 -20.57 -35.31 -11.45
C ALA A 196 -21.75 -36.25 -11.69
#